data_AF-A0A8J4G4D4-F1
#
_entry.id   AF-A0A8J4G4D4-F1
#
_cell.length_a   1.000
_cell.length_b   1.000
_cell.length_c   1.000
_cell.angle_alpha   90.00
_cell.angle_beta   90.00
_cell.angle_gamma   90.00
#
_symmetry.space_group_name_H-M   'P 1'
#
loop_
_entity.id
_entity.type
_entity.pdbx_description
1 polymer ?
#
loop_
_entity_poly.entity_id
_entity_poly.type
_entity_poly.pdbx_seq_one_letter_code
_entity_poly.pdbx_strand_id
1 'polypeptide(L)'
;MDAMAADLKRGEWEAWVAHMEEVNKLTARRRTLLVGPAGASGGKLSIPAFWLRALRSVPYGSLLVQHRDERALSYLADIRLSWDMSRMPSPEAPHRRVDLELEFLPNPYFSNHVLRKCFTFHAPGGSLNRMWVASVKVSGWA
;
A
#
# COMPACT_ATOMS: atom_id res chain seq x y z
N MET A 1 -24.16 22.78 17.92
CA MET A 1 -23.62 22.43 16.59
C MET A 1 -22.35 21.59 16.69
N ASP A 2 -21.49 21.80 17.70
CA ASP A 2 -20.21 21.09 17.83
C ASP A 2 -20.33 19.59 18.13
N ALA A 3 -21.32 19.17 18.94
CA ALA A 3 -21.56 17.75 19.23
C ALA A 3 -21.96 16.95 17.97
N MET A 4 -22.89 17.49 17.18
CA MET A 4 -23.33 16.87 15.92
C MET A 4 -22.18 16.76 14.89
N ALA A 5 -21.30 17.76 14.82
CA ALA A 5 -20.13 17.72 13.95
C ALA A 5 -19.10 16.67 14.42
N ALA A 6 -18.94 16.49 15.74
CA ALA A 6 -18.07 15.47 16.30
C ALA A 6 -18.60 14.05 16.03
N ASP A 7 -19.91 13.86 16.16
CA ASP A 7 -20.57 12.56 15.89
C ASP A 7 -20.50 12.20 14.41
N LEU A 8 -20.68 13.18 13.51
CA LEU A 8 -20.51 12.95 12.08
C LEU A 8 -19.08 12.50 11.74
N LYS A 9 -18.05 13.18 12.27
CA LYS A 9 -16.65 12.79 12.06
C LYS A 9 -16.35 11.39 12.58
N ARG A 10 -16.94 11.01 13.71
CA ARG A 10 -16.81 9.65 14.28
C ARG A 10 -17.44 8.62 13.34
N GLY A 11 -18.65 8.87 12.86
CA GLY A 11 -19.32 7.98 11.91
C GLY A 11 -18.56 7.84 10.59
N GLU A 12 -18.03 8.94 10.04
CA GLU A 12 -17.17 8.91 8.85
C GLU A 12 -15.91 8.06 9.08
N TRP A 13 -15.29 8.19 10.25
CA TRP A 13 -14.13 7.38 10.62
C TRP A 13 -14.46 5.90 10.72
N GLU A 14 -15.53 5.54 11.43
CA GLU A 14 -15.97 4.15 11.58
C GLU A 14 -16.30 3.51 10.22
N ALA A 15 -17.00 4.25 9.35
CA ALA A 15 -17.29 3.79 7.99
C ALA A 15 -16.01 3.59 7.16
N TRP A 16 -15.04 4.50 7.29
CA TRP A 16 -13.76 4.39 6.60
C TRP A 16 -12.93 3.20 7.10
N VAL A 17 -12.87 2.96 8.42
CA VAL A 17 -12.20 1.79 9.00
C VAL A 17 -12.83 0.50 8.50
N ALA A 18 -14.15 0.38 8.56
CA ALA A 18 -14.87 -0.81 8.06
C ALA A 18 -14.62 -1.04 6.55
N HIS A 19 -14.61 0.04 5.75
CA HIS A 19 -14.30 -0.05 4.33
C HIS A 19 -12.87 -0.54 4.08
N MET A 20 -11.87 -0.01 4.81
CA MET A 20 -10.47 -0.43 4.69
C MET A 20 -10.26 -1.87 5.14
N GLU A 21 -10.95 -2.34 6.18
CA GLU A 21 -10.92 -3.76 6.58
C GLU A 21 -11.39 -4.68 5.46
N GLU A 22 -12.47 -4.31 4.77
CA GLU A 22 -12.97 -5.10 3.65
C GLU A 22 -12.01 -5.07 2.45
N VAL A 23 -11.45 -3.90 2.13
CA VAL A 23 -10.40 -3.77 1.10
C VAL A 23 -9.18 -4.65 1.45
N ASN A 24 -8.78 -4.70 2.72
CA ASN A 24 -7.66 -5.55 3.19
C ASN A 24 -7.96 -7.05 2.99
N LYS A 25 -9.20 -7.49 3.24
CA LYS A 25 -9.60 -8.89 2.96
C LYS A 25 -9.55 -9.20 1.46
N LEU A 26 -10.06 -8.31 0.61
CA LEU A 26 -10.08 -8.50 -0.83
C LEU A 26 -8.66 -8.50 -1.43
N THR A 27 -7.80 -7.60 -0.96
CA THR A 27 -6.40 -7.53 -1.41
C THR A 27 -5.57 -8.73 -0.95
N ALA A 28 -5.84 -9.27 0.26
CA ALA A 28 -5.23 -10.53 0.69
C ALA A 28 -5.59 -11.70 -0.24
N ARG A 29 -6.84 -11.76 -0.72
CA ARG A 29 -7.28 -12.77 -1.71
C ARG A 29 -6.62 -12.58 -3.08
N ARG A 30 -6.43 -11.33 -3.53
CA ARG A 30 -5.75 -11.00 -4.79
C ARG A 30 -4.35 -11.63 -4.84
N ARG A 31 -3.57 -11.54 -3.76
CA ARG A 31 -2.24 -12.18 -3.69
C ARG A 31 -2.31 -13.68 -4.01
N THR A 32 -3.26 -14.39 -3.42
CA THR A 32 -3.45 -15.82 -3.64
C THR A 32 -3.73 -16.13 -5.11
N LEU A 33 -4.52 -15.28 -5.80
CA LEU A 33 -4.82 -15.46 -7.22
C LEU A 33 -3.63 -15.13 -8.14
N LEU A 34 -2.87 -14.07 -7.85
CA LEU A 34 -1.74 -13.66 -8.68
C LEU A 34 -0.55 -14.61 -8.58
N VAL A 35 -0.27 -15.10 -7.37
CA VAL A 35 0.79 -16.07 -7.13
C VAL A 35 0.34 -17.48 -7.51
N GLY A 36 -0.86 -17.87 -7.06
CA GLY A 36 -1.47 -19.19 -7.28
C GLY A 36 -0.57 -20.36 -6.90
N PRO A 37 -0.94 -21.61 -7.27
CA PRO A 37 -0.15 -22.79 -6.98
C PRO A 37 1.21 -22.79 -7.70
N ALA A 38 1.34 -22.10 -8.84
CA ALA A 38 2.60 -22.00 -9.59
C ALA A 38 3.71 -21.28 -8.80
N GLY A 39 3.35 -20.31 -7.96
CA GLY A 39 4.31 -19.58 -7.11
C GLY A 39 4.81 -20.38 -5.91
N ALA A 40 4.10 -21.44 -5.52
CA ALA A 40 4.51 -22.32 -4.42
C ALA A 40 5.69 -23.24 -4.80
N SER A 41 5.92 -23.49 -6.10
CA SER A 41 6.84 -24.54 -6.57
C SER A 41 8.03 -24.05 -7.39
N GLY A 42 8.12 -22.76 -7.73
CA GLY A 42 9.20 -22.32 -8.63
C GLY A 42 9.43 -20.82 -8.79
N GLY A 43 8.95 -19.98 -7.86
CA GLY A 43 9.17 -18.53 -7.96
C GLY A 43 8.49 -17.87 -9.16
N LYS A 44 7.47 -18.51 -9.74
CA LYS A 44 6.73 -18.03 -10.92
C LYS A 44 5.32 -17.60 -10.55
N LEU A 45 4.89 -16.45 -11.05
CA LEU A 45 3.52 -15.96 -10.86
C LEU A 45 2.54 -16.72 -11.76
N SER A 46 1.33 -16.99 -11.26
CA SER A 46 0.26 -17.58 -12.07
C SER A 46 -0.24 -16.62 -13.15
N ILE A 47 -0.17 -15.32 -12.89
CA ILE A 47 -0.36 -14.26 -13.90
C ILE A 47 0.97 -13.51 -14.07
N PRO A 48 1.80 -13.88 -15.07
CA PRO A 48 3.13 -13.31 -15.24
C PRO A 48 3.12 -11.78 -15.36
N ALA A 49 4.05 -11.10 -14.67
CA ALA A 49 4.26 -9.66 -14.77
C ALA A 49 2.98 -8.80 -14.64
N PHE A 50 1.98 -9.27 -13.86
CA PHE A 50 0.73 -8.53 -13.65
C PHE A 50 1.01 -7.11 -13.14
N TRP A 51 1.79 -7.00 -12.06
CA TRP A 51 2.10 -5.71 -11.45
C TRP A 51 2.99 -4.84 -12.29
N LEU A 52 3.99 -5.39 -12.98
CA LEU A 52 4.81 -4.62 -13.92
C LEU A 52 3.94 -3.98 -15.01
N ARG A 53 3.01 -4.74 -15.59
CA ARG A 53 2.07 -4.22 -16.59
C ARG A 53 1.15 -3.15 -16.00
N ALA A 54 0.60 -3.39 -14.81
CA ALA A 54 -0.26 -2.43 -14.11
C ALA A 54 0.49 -1.12 -13.81
N LEU A 55 1.71 -1.20 -13.25
CA LEU A 55 2.55 -0.04 -12.95
C LEU A 55 2.91 0.75 -14.21
N ARG A 56 3.20 0.09 -15.34
CA ARG A 56 3.49 0.79 -16.60
C ARG A 56 2.26 1.42 -17.25
N SER A 57 1.06 0.94 -16.93
CA SER A 57 -0.17 1.44 -17.53
C SER A 57 -0.61 2.80 -17.00
N VAL A 58 -0.10 3.24 -15.84
CA VAL A 58 -0.42 4.56 -15.28
C VAL A 58 0.52 5.65 -15.83
N PRO A 59 0.05 6.91 -16.02
CA PRO A 59 0.81 7.94 -16.74
C PRO A 59 2.24 8.17 -16.26
N TYR A 60 2.47 8.22 -14.94
CA TYR A 60 3.80 8.41 -14.37
C TYR A 60 4.62 7.13 -14.28
N GLY A 61 3.97 5.96 -14.32
CA GLY A 61 4.65 4.69 -14.12
C GLY A 61 5.50 4.28 -15.32
N SER A 62 5.10 4.62 -16.54
CA SER A 62 5.92 4.39 -17.75
C SER A 62 7.21 5.22 -17.75
N LEU A 63 7.23 6.37 -17.08
CA LEU A 63 8.40 7.25 -16.95
C LEU A 63 9.32 6.82 -15.80
N LEU A 64 8.75 6.28 -14.72
CA LEU A 64 9.50 5.89 -13.52
C LEU A 64 10.04 4.47 -13.57
N VAL A 65 9.35 3.56 -14.27
CA VAL A 65 9.81 2.17 -14.44
C VAL A 65 10.75 2.11 -15.63
N GLN A 66 12.05 2.02 -15.36
CA GLN A 66 13.08 1.92 -16.39
C GLN A 66 13.28 0.47 -16.84
N HIS A 67 13.90 0.27 -18.01
CA HIS A 67 14.11 -1.06 -18.58
C HIS A 67 14.86 -2.02 -17.64
N ARG A 68 15.82 -1.49 -16.86
CA ARG A 68 16.58 -2.27 -15.86
C ARG A 68 15.71 -2.76 -14.70
N ASP A 69 14.64 -2.03 -14.36
CA ASP A 69 13.76 -2.34 -13.23
C ASP A 69 12.78 -3.47 -13.59
N GLU A 70 12.44 -3.60 -14.88
CA GLU A 70 11.45 -4.56 -15.38
C GLU A 70 11.75 -6.00 -14.93
N ARG A 71 13.03 -6.39 -14.95
CA ARG A 71 13.42 -7.76 -14.61
C ARG A 71 13.20 -8.05 -13.13
N ALA A 72 13.48 -7.10 -12.24
CA ALA A 72 13.20 -7.25 -10.82
C ALA A 72 11.68 -7.21 -10.54
N LEU A 73 10.97 -6.26 -11.16
CA LEU A 73 9.52 -6.11 -11.05
C LEU A 73 8.73 -7.28 -11.64
N SER A 74 9.33 -8.11 -12.49
CA SER A 74 8.70 -9.35 -12.97
C SER A 74 8.46 -10.38 -11.86
N TYR A 75 9.18 -10.29 -10.74
CA TYR A 75 9.02 -11.12 -9.55
C TYR A 75 8.05 -10.52 -8.51
N LEU A 76 7.47 -9.33 -8.78
CA LEU A 76 6.57 -8.65 -7.87
C LEU A 76 5.25 -9.43 -7.75
N ALA A 77 5.03 -10.02 -6.58
CA ALA A 77 3.88 -10.84 -6.25
C ALA A 77 2.67 -10.02 -5.83
N ASP A 78 2.89 -8.99 -5.02
CA ASP A 78 1.81 -8.17 -4.48
C ASP A 78 2.27 -6.75 -4.15
N ILE A 79 1.33 -5.80 -4.16
CA ILE A 79 1.51 -4.44 -3.68
C ILE A 79 0.41 -4.13 -2.66
N ARG A 80 0.77 -3.82 -1.43
CA ARG A 80 -0.18 -3.54 -0.34
C ARG A 80 0.01 -2.14 0.20
N LEU A 81 -1.10 -1.52 0.59
CA LEU A 81 -1.12 -0.23 1.24
C LEU A 81 -1.92 -0.36 2.54
N SER A 82 -1.24 -0.25 3.68
CA SER A 82 -1.81 -0.49 5.00
C SER A 82 -1.79 0.81 5.79
N TRP A 83 -2.96 1.37 6.07
CA TRP A 83 -3.09 2.57 6.90
C TRP A 83 -3.07 2.22 8.37
N ASP A 84 -2.43 3.06 9.19
CA ASP A 84 -2.62 3.02 10.64
C ASP A 84 -4.02 3.56 10.97
N MET A 85 -4.87 2.67 11.46
CA MET A 85 -6.26 2.92 11.82
C MET A 85 -6.49 2.84 13.34
N SER A 86 -5.42 2.71 14.13
CA SER A 86 -5.53 2.59 15.59
C SER A 86 -6.12 3.84 16.24
N ARG A 87 -6.02 5.00 15.58
CA ARG A 87 -6.50 6.27 16.09
C ARG A 87 -7.05 7.17 14.98
N MET A 88 -8.21 7.77 15.24
CA MET A 88 -8.78 8.82 14.40
C MET A 88 -7.90 10.09 14.45
N PRO A 89 -7.61 10.74 13.31
CA PRO A 89 -6.88 12.00 13.27
C PRO A 89 -7.59 13.08 14.12
N SER A 90 -6.83 13.82 14.91
CA SER A 90 -7.33 14.93 15.71
C SER A 90 -6.38 16.13 15.62
N PRO A 91 -6.79 17.34 16.01
CA PRO A 91 -5.88 18.49 16.06
C PRO A 91 -4.62 18.22 16.90
N GLU A 92 -4.73 17.43 17.96
CA GLU A 92 -3.63 17.03 18.85
C GLU A 92 -2.77 15.90 18.28
N ALA A 93 -3.29 15.16 17.29
CA ALA A 93 -2.59 14.11 16.57
C ALA A 93 -2.88 14.22 15.06
N PRO A 94 -2.33 15.24 14.38
CA PRO A 94 -2.67 15.55 13.00
C PRO A 94 -1.89 14.68 12.00
N HIS A 95 -1.31 13.58 12.43
CA HIS A 95 -0.46 12.73 11.59
C HIS A 95 -1.09 11.37 11.35
N ARG A 96 -1.02 10.91 10.11
CA ARG A 96 -1.47 9.58 9.69
C ARG A 96 -0.31 8.82 9.07
N ARG A 97 -0.16 7.55 9.45
CA ARG A 97 0.86 6.68 8.88
C ARG A 97 0.22 5.71 7.89
N VAL A 98 0.94 5.42 6.81
CA VAL A 98 0.61 4.35 5.88
C VAL A 98 1.89 3.64 5.44
N ASP A 99 1.85 2.32 5.41
CA ASP A 99 2.94 1.48 4.92
C ASP A 99 2.58 0.95 3.52
N LEU A 100 3.43 1.24 2.55
CA LEU A 100 3.44 0.65 1.22
C LEU A 100 4.39 -0.53 1.22
N GLU A 101 3.90 -1.70 0.87
CA GLU A 101 4.67 -2.95 0.84
C GLU A 101 4.66 -3.53 -0.56
N LEU A 102 5.85 -3.83 -1.08
CA LEU A 102 6.04 -4.54 -2.34
C LEU A 102 6.60 -5.92 -2.01
N GLU A 103 5.79 -6.95 -2.20
CA GLU A 103 6.16 -8.33 -1.94
C GLU A 103 6.72 -8.98 -3.21
N PHE A 104 7.93 -9.51 -3.14
CA PHE A 104 8.60 -10.19 -4.24
C PHE A 104 8.75 -11.68 -3.95
N LEU A 105 8.59 -12.49 -5.00
CA LEU A 105 9.07 -13.86 -5.00
C LEU A 105 10.62 -13.87 -4.93
N PRO A 106 11.24 -14.99 -4.52
CA PRO A 106 12.69 -15.15 -4.58
C PRO A 106 13.23 -14.76 -5.96
N ASN A 107 14.27 -13.92 -5.99
CA ASN A 107 14.78 -13.33 -7.23
C ASN A 107 16.30 -13.08 -7.12
N PRO A 108 17.02 -12.91 -8.25
CA PRO A 108 18.48 -12.78 -8.25
C PRO A 108 18.99 -11.35 -8.00
N TYR A 109 18.12 -10.38 -7.72
CA TYR A 109 18.51 -8.96 -7.60
C TYR A 109 18.71 -8.51 -6.16
N PHE A 110 17.92 -9.05 -5.22
CA PHE A 110 18.00 -8.77 -3.79
C PHE A 110 17.43 -9.92 -2.96
N SER A 111 17.84 -9.99 -1.69
CA SER A 111 17.40 -11.03 -0.76
C SER A 111 16.06 -10.72 -0.06
N ASN A 112 15.64 -9.45 -0.06
CA ASN A 112 14.42 -9.02 0.61
C ASN A 112 13.16 -9.57 -0.08
N HIS A 113 12.30 -10.24 0.69
CA HIS A 113 10.98 -10.65 0.20
C HIS A 113 9.95 -9.52 0.20
N VAL A 114 10.12 -8.52 1.06
CA VAL A 114 9.22 -7.37 1.15
C VAL A 114 10.03 -6.09 1.25
N LEU A 115 9.83 -5.18 0.30
CA LEU A 115 10.32 -3.81 0.37
C LEU A 115 9.22 -2.94 0.98
N ARG A 116 9.53 -2.23 2.07
CA ARG A 116 8.56 -1.41 2.79
C ARG A 116 8.93 0.07 2.73
N LYS A 117 7.93 0.90 2.43
CA LYS A 117 8.03 2.34 2.50
C LYS A 117 6.90 2.91 3.34
N CYS A 118 7.27 3.55 4.44
CA CYS A 118 6.37 4.21 5.36
C CYS A 118 6.21 5.68 4.96
N PHE A 119 4.98 6.14 4.84
CA PHE A 119 4.64 7.54 4.64
C PHE A 119 3.89 8.05 5.87
N THR A 120 4.27 9.24 6.32
CA THR A 120 3.50 9.99 7.30
C THR A 120 2.87 11.18 6.60
N PHE A 121 1.55 11.26 6.62
CA PHE A 121 0.78 12.37 6.11
C PHE A 121 0.41 13.30 7.26
N HIS A 122 0.39 14.60 6.98
CA HIS A 122 -0.22 15.59 7.87
C HIS A 122 -1.65 15.89 7.40
N ALA A 123 -2.58 15.84 8.35
CA ALA A 123 -4.02 15.97 8.20
C ALA A 123 -4.49 17.10 9.16
N PRO A 124 -4.37 18.38 8.76
CA PRO A 124 -4.75 19.51 9.61
C PRO A 124 -6.24 19.42 9.99
N GLY A 125 -6.55 19.75 11.25
CA GLY A 125 -7.92 19.73 11.75
C GLY A 125 -8.59 18.35 11.74
N GLY A 126 -7.80 17.28 11.61
CA GLY A 126 -8.28 15.90 11.53
C GLY A 126 -9.01 15.56 10.22
N SER A 127 -8.77 16.31 9.14
CA SER A 127 -9.45 16.06 7.86
C SER A 127 -9.01 14.73 7.23
N LEU A 128 -9.99 13.90 6.85
CA LEU A 128 -9.75 12.68 6.06
C LEU A 128 -9.51 12.97 4.57
N ASN A 129 -9.91 14.16 4.10
CA ASN A 129 -9.91 14.53 2.68
C ASN A 129 -8.77 15.49 2.31
N ARG A 130 -8.09 16.08 3.28
CA ARG A 130 -6.94 16.98 3.07
C ARG A 130 -5.71 16.38 3.74
N MET A 131 -4.93 15.65 2.97
CA MET A 131 -3.68 15.05 3.39
C MET A 131 -2.55 15.52 2.48
N TRP A 132 -1.38 15.80 3.07
CA TRP A 132 -0.13 15.96 2.32
C TRP A 132 0.99 15.17 3.00
N VAL A 133 1.97 14.75 2.21
CA VAL A 133 3.11 13.97 2.71
C VAL A 133 3.94 14.88 3.62
N ALA A 134 4.09 14.48 4.88
CA ALA A 134 4.89 15.19 5.87
C ALA A 134 6.29 14.58 6.00
N SER A 135 6.39 13.25 5.96
CA SER A 135 7.69 12.57 5.93
C SER A 135 7.60 11.20 5.26
N VAL A 136 8.76 10.70 4.85
CA VAL A 136 8.91 9.42 4.16
C VAL A 136 10.06 8.66 4.79
N LYS A 137 9.81 7.41 5.20
CA LYS A 137 10.82 6.49 5.73
C LYS A 137 10.88 5.24 4.87
N VAL A 138 12.08 4.79 4.51
CA VAL A 138 12.29 3.58 3.72
C VAL A 138 13.01 2.56 4.59
N SER A 139 12.56 1.31 4.59
CA SER A 139 13.21 0.22 5.30
C SER A 139 13.37 -0.99 4.38
N GLY A 140 14.45 -1.76 4.57
CA GLY A 140 14.73 -2.97 3.77
C GLY A 140 15.82 -2.83 2.70
N TRP A 141 16.73 -1.86 2.82
CA TRP A 141 17.99 -1.88 2.07
C TRP A 141 19.08 -2.36 3.03
N ALA A 142 19.63 -3.55 2.76
CA ALA A 142 20.83 -4.09 3.38
C ALA A 142 21.82 -4.40 2.25
#